data_AF-A0A9Q3K6R5-F1
#
_entry.id   AF-A0A9Q3K6R5-F1
#
_cell.length_a   1.000
_cell.length_b   1.000
_cell.length_c   1.000
_cell.angle_alpha   90.00
_cell.angle_beta   90.00
_cell.angle_gamma   90.00
#
_symmetry.space_group_name_H-M   'P 1'
#
loop_
_entity.id
_entity.type
_entity.pdbx_description
1 polymer ?
#
loop_
_entity_poly.entity_id
_entity_poly.type
_entity_poly.pdbx_seq_one_letter_code
_entity_poly.pdbx_strand_id
1 'polypeptide(L)'
;MTNSKDIKRVIPVKHVRVDEILEEWVQQAIQNDMIITGDFIRGKWKYFARLLGVPSSNWLHLSNGWLDCFKNCNSLKNHKRHGEIGSTNVAYVQSEIERLGPLLRQFEL
;
A
#
# COMPACT_ATOMS: atom_id res chain seq x y z
N MET A 1 36.06 28.99 -12.09
CA MET A 1 34.80 28.39 -12.56
C MET A 1 34.77 26.93 -12.09
N THR A 2 34.02 26.62 -11.04
CA THR A 2 33.96 25.29 -10.42
C THR A 2 33.02 24.38 -11.20
N ASN A 3 33.56 23.41 -11.94
CA ASN A 3 32.77 22.38 -12.61
C ASN A 3 32.57 21.20 -11.63
N SER A 4 31.58 21.34 -10.72
CA SER A 4 31.12 20.22 -9.89
C SER A 4 30.41 19.22 -10.78
N LYS A 5 31.13 18.19 -11.21
CA LYS A 5 30.53 17.01 -11.83
C LYS A 5 29.62 16.37 -10.79
N ASP A 6 28.31 16.40 -11.05
CA ASP A 6 27.29 15.74 -10.24
C ASP A 6 27.56 14.22 -10.24
N ILE A 7 28.25 13.74 -9.21
CA ILE A 7 28.52 12.31 -9.03
C ILE A 7 27.20 11.67 -8.61
N LYS A 8 26.44 11.18 -9.59
CA LYS A 8 25.25 10.36 -9.35
C LYS A 8 25.68 9.16 -8.52
N ARG A 9 25.28 9.12 -7.24
CA ARG A 9 25.54 7.97 -6.37
C ARG A 9 24.78 6.78 -6.90
N VAL A 10 25.50 5.77 -7.40
CA VAL A 10 24.94 4.45 -7.67
C VAL A 10 24.74 3.78 -6.31
N ILE A 11 23.50 3.79 -5.82
CA ILE A 11 23.16 3.10 -4.58
C ILE A 11 23.00 1.62 -4.93
N PRO A 12 23.80 0.70 -4.36
CA PRO A 12 23.59 -0.73 -4.59
C PRO A 12 22.23 -1.12 -4.02
N VAL A 13 21.31 -1.52 -4.89
CA VAL A 13 19.98 -2.02 -4.51
C VAL A 13 20.19 -3.34 -3.77
N LYS A 14 20.01 -3.33 -2.46
CA LYS A 14 20.04 -4.54 -1.64
C LYS A 14 18.78 -5.33 -1.93
N HIS A 15 18.94 -6.62 -2.27
CA HIS A 15 17.83 -7.56 -2.51
C HIS A 15 17.02 -7.31 -3.78
N VAL A 16 17.71 -7.08 -4.91
CA VAL A 16 17.10 -6.97 -6.25
C VAL A 16 16.01 -8.02 -6.48
N ARG A 17 16.26 -9.28 -6.08
CA ARG A 17 15.30 -10.37 -6.26
C ARG A 17 14.00 -10.24 -5.46
N VAL A 18 14.05 -9.66 -4.25
CA VAL A 18 12.84 -9.40 -3.44
C VAL A 18 12.02 -8.28 -4.09
N ASP A 19 12.70 -7.26 -4.59
CA ASP A 19 12.07 -6.11 -5.24
C ASP A 19 11.41 -6.50 -6.58
N GLU A 20 12.06 -7.35 -7.39
CA GLU A 20 11.50 -7.91 -8.64
C GLU A 20 10.18 -8.65 -8.38
N ILE A 21 10.17 -9.57 -7.42
CA ILE A 21 8.96 -10.35 -7.09
C ILE A 21 7.85 -9.42 -6.55
N LEU A 22 8.23 -8.42 -5.76
CA LEU A 22 7.27 -7.44 -5.25
C LEU A 22 6.68 -6.60 -6.38
N GLU A 23 7.49 -6.19 -7.36
CA GLU A 23 7.03 -5.47 -8.53
C GLU A 23 6.05 -6.30 -9.37
N GLU A 24 6.39 -7.54 -9.70
CA GLU A 24 5.49 -8.47 -10.41
C GLU A 24 4.17 -8.63 -9.65
N TRP A 25 4.23 -8.81 -8.34
CA TRP A 25 3.05 -8.95 -7.49
C TRP A 25 2.18 -7.68 -7.50
N VAL A 26 2.80 -6.49 -7.46
CA VAL A 26 2.07 -5.22 -7.54
C VAL A 26 1.38 -5.08 -8.90
N GLN A 27 2.05 -5.43 -10.00
CA GLN A 27 1.44 -5.40 -11.34
C GLN A 27 0.21 -6.31 -11.41
N GLN A 28 0.31 -7.52 -10.88
CA GLN A 28 -0.83 -8.44 -10.79
C GLN A 28 -1.96 -7.87 -9.93
N ALA A 29 -1.63 -7.28 -8.77
CA ALA A 29 -2.63 -6.71 -7.88
C ALA A 29 -3.37 -5.51 -8.52
N ILE A 30 -2.67 -4.69 -9.32
CA ILE A 30 -3.30 -3.62 -10.12
C ILE A 30 -4.24 -4.19 -11.18
N GLN A 31 -3.81 -5.23 -11.91
CA GLN A 31 -4.63 -5.90 -12.93
C GLN A 31 -5.90 -6.54 -12.35
N ASN A 32 -5.89 -6.89 -11.07
CA ASN A 32 -7.04 -7.46 -10.35
C ASN A 32 -7.84 -6.42 -9.54
N ASP A 33 -7.66 -5.11 -9.82
CA ASP A 33 -8.33 -4.00 -9.15
C ASP A 33 -8.22 -4.01 -7.61
N MET A 34 -7.13 -4.59 -7.08
CA MET A 34 -6.91 -4.69 -5.65
C MET A 34 -6.54 -3.34 -5.04
N ILE A 35 -7.06 -3.07 -3.85
CA ILE A 35 -6.67 -1.89 -3.07
C ILE A 35 -5.33 -2.20 -2.37
N ILE A 36 -4.27 -1.53 -2.81
CA ILE A 36 -2.92 -1.71 -2.26
C ILE A 36 -2.55 -0.49 -1.41
N THR A 37 -2.40 -0.69 -0.11
CA THR A 37 -1.90 0.35 0.81
C THR A 37 -0.38 0.26 0.98
N GLY A 38 0.23 1.35 1.46
CA GLY A 38 1.66 1.39 1.74
C GLY A 38 2.13 0.32 2.73
N ASP A 39 1.32 0.07 3.78
CA ASP A 39 1.63 -0.96 4.77
C ASP A 39 1.50 -2.37 4.20
N PHE A 40 0.59 -2.57 3.25
CA PHE A 40 0.46 -3.84 2.55
C PHE A 40 1.69 -4.14 1.68
N ILE A 41 2.23 -3.13 0.98
CA ILE A 41 3.48 -3.23 0.23
C ILE A 41 4.64 -3.60 1.15
N ARG A 42 4.77 -2.93 2.32
CA ARG A 42 5.80 -3.25 3.31
C ARG A 42 5.67 -4.68 3.84
N GLY A 43 4.44 -5.10 4.14
CA GLY A 43 4.15 -6.45 4.58
C GLY A 43 4.53 -7.50 3.54
N LYS A 44 4.18 -7.26 2.27
CA LYS A 44 4.52 -8.13 1.15
C LYS A 44 6.02 -8.21 0.90
N TRP A 45 6.74 -7.09 1.00
CA TRP A 45 8.21 -7.11 0.92
C TRP A 45 8.82 -8.05 1.97
N LYS A 46 8.39 -7.92 3.25
CA LYS A 46 8.87 -8.80 4.33
C LYS A 46 8.50 -10.27 4.09
N TYR A 47 7.30 -10.52 3.56
CA TYR A 47 6.86 -11.86 3.20
C TYR A 47 7.77 -12.49 2.13
N PHE A 48 8.08 -11.76 1.05
CA PHE A 48 8.98 -12.24 0.01
C PHE A 48 10.42 -12.40 0.50
N ALA A 49 10.90 -11.49 1.34
CA ALA A 49 12.21 -11.62 1.98
C ALA A 49 12.33 -12.91 2.81
N ARG A 50 11.28 -13.27 3.57
CA ARG A 50 11.22 -14.55 4.30
C ARG A 50 11.20 -15.74 3.34
N LEU A 51 10.39 -15.67 2.29
CA LEU A 51 10.26 -16.75 1.30
C LEU A 51 11.59 -17.03 0.59
N LEU A 52 12.39 -16.00 0.34
CA LEU A 52 13.72 -16.08 -0.25
C LEU A 52 14.84 -16.39 0.76
N GLY A 53 14.48 -16.65 2.03
CA GLY A 53 15.45 -17.01 3.07
C GLY A 53 16.34 -15.85 3.53
N VAL A 54 15.96 -14.60 3.28
CA VAL A 54 16.71 -13.43 3.74
C VAL A 54 16.56 -13.30 5.26
N PRO A 55 17.65 -13.39 6.05
CA PRO A 55 17.57 -13.25 7.49
C PRO A 55 17.10 -11.85 7.87
N SER A 56 16.31 -11.75 8.94
CA SER A 56 15.70 -10.50 9.39
C SER A 56 16.71 -9.39 9.73
N SER A 57 17.93 -9.77 10.15
CA SER A 57 19.05 -8.84 10.36
C SER A 57 19.48 -8.10 9.09
N ASN A 58 19.23 -8.69 7.93
CA ASN A 58 19.66 -8.16 6.62
C ASN A 58 18.51 -7.49 5.87
N TRP A 59 17.33 -7.37 6.48
CA TRP A 59 16.18 -6.75 5.83
C TRP A 59 16.42 -5.26 5.57
N LEU A 60 15.75 -4.77 4.53
CA LEU A 60 15.77 -3.36 4.20
C LEU A 60 14.97 -2.58 5.26
N HIS A 61 15.43 -1.37 5.57
CA HIS A 61 14.65 -0.44 6.37
C HIS A 61 13.53 0.14 5.50
N LEU A 62 12.32 -0.42 5.63
CA LEU A 62 11.13 -0.07 4.84
C LEU A 62 10.50 1.27 5.28
N SER A 63 11.30 2.32 5.26
CA SER A 63 10.91 3.68 5.64
C SER A 63 9.86 4.29 4.70
N ASN A 64 9.31 5.45 5.06
CA ASN A 64 8.45 6.22 4.15
C ASN A 64 9.21 6.58 2.86
N GLY A 65 10.47 7.00 2.96
CA GLY A 65 11.28 7.34 1.79
C GLY A 65 11.51 6.16 0.83
N TRP A 66 11.73 4.95 1.36
CA TRP A 66 11.80 3.75 0.53
C TRP A 66 10.48 3.50 -0.20
N LEU A 67 9.35 3.61 0.51
CA LEU A 67 8.04 3.39 -0.06
C LEU A 67 7.72 4.42 -1.15
N ASP A 68 8.11 5.67 -0.97
CA ASP A 68 7.91 6.73 -1.95
C ASP A 68 8.79 6.50 -3.20
N CYS A 69 10.05 6.09 -3.02
CA CYS A 69 10.90 5.67 -4.14
C CYS A 69 10.31 4.46 -4.88
N PHE A 70 9.84 3.44 -4.16
CA PHE A 70 9.24 2.24 -4.75
C PHE A 70 7.98 2.58 -5.55
N LYS A 71 7.09 3.43 -5.02
CA LYS A 71 5.92 3.92 -5.76
C LYS A 71 6.31 4.68 -7.02
N ASN A 72 7.33 5.53 -6.95
CA ASN A 72 7.80 6.32 -8.08
C ASN A 72 8.42 5.45 -9.17
N CYS A 73 9.21 4.43 -8.81
CA CYS A 73 9.76 3.45 -9.74
C CYS A 73 8.64 2.68 -10.45
N ASN A 74 7.62 2.26 -9.71
CA ASN A 74 6.55 1.41 -10.26
C ASN A 74 5.35 2.22 -10.79
N SER A 75 5.50 3.55 -10.96
CA SER A 75 4.44 4.47 -11.43
C SER A 75 3.11 4.36 -10.67
N LEU A 76 3.16 4.01 -9.37
CA LEU A 76 1.98 3.87 -8.53
C LEU A 76 1.44 5.25 -8.16
N LYS A 77 0.27 5.60 -8.69
CA LYS A 77 -0.44 6.82 -8.30
C LYS A 77 -1.23 6.59 -7.02
N ASN A 78 -1.11 7.51 -6.08
CA ASN A 78 -1.88 7.47 -4.84
C ASN A 78 -3.29 8.00 -5.11
N HIS A 79 -4.30 7.13 -5.13
CA HIS A 79 -5.69 7.53 -5.31
C HIS A 79 -6.36 7.74 -3.95
N LYS A 80 -6.63 9.01 -3.59
CA LYS A 80 -7.40 9.33 -2.38
C LYS A 80 -8.87 9.02 -2.63
N ARG A 81 -9.32 7.81 -2.27
CA ARG A 81 -10.75 7.47 -2.29
C ARG A 81 -11.46 8.32 -1.24
N HIS A 82 -12.31 9.24 -1.69
CA HIS A 82 -13.21 9.95 -0.78
C HIS A 82 -14.24 8.93 -0.30
N GLY A 83 -14.31 8.74 1.03
CA GLY A 83 -15.42 7.98 1.59
C GLY A 83 -16.71 8.74 1.33
N GLU A 84 -17.78 8.02 0.97
CA GLU A 84 -19.12 8.60 0.75
C GLU A 84 -19.68 9.32 1.99
N ILE A 85 -18.99 9.22 3.13
CA ILE A 85 -19.21 9.96 4.37
C ILE A 85 -19.44 11.47 4.12
N GLY A 86 -18.79 12.07 3.11
CA GLY A 86 -18.97 13.48 2.78
C GLY A 86 -20.27 13.83 2.03
N SER A 87 -20.88 12.89 1.31
CA SER A 87 -22.15 13.09 0.58
C SER A 87 -23.36 12.50 1.31
N THR A 88 -23.13 11.87 2.46
CA THR A 88 -24.17 11.15 3.18
C THR A 88 -24.94 12.12 4.07
N ASN A 89 -26.25 12.23 3.84
CA ASN A 89 -27.14 12.99 4.71
C ASN A 89 -27.28 12.28 6.07
N VAL A 90 -26.66 12.85 7.10
CA VAL A 90 -26.65 12.29 8.46
C VAL A 90 -28.07 12.07 9.00
N ALA A 91 -29.02 12.96 8.66
CA ALA A 91 -30.42 12.80 9.04
C ALA A 91 -31.07 11.60 8.33
N TYR A 92 -30.72 11.37 7.06
CA TYR A 92 -31.19 10.20 6.32
C TYR A 92 -30.64 8.90 6.92
N VAL A 93 -29.35 8.86 7.26
CA VAL A 93 -28.74 7.70 7.93
C VAL A 93 -29.41 7.41 9.26
N GLN A 94 -29.66 8.44 10.06
CA GLN A 94 -30.34 8.30 11.34
C GLN A 94 -31.76 7.74 11.15
N SER A 95 -32.51 8.23 10.14
CA SER A 95 -33.84 7.71 9.83
C SER A 95 -33.82 6.25 9.36
N GLU A 96 -32.81 5.84 8.60
CA GLU A 96 -32.65 4.45 8.16
C GLU A 96 -32.24 3.54 9.32
N ILE A 97 -31.40 3.99 10.25
CA ILE A 97 -31.06 3.27 11.48
C ILE A 97 -32.32 3.03 12.33
N GLU A 98 -33.16 4.05 12.51
CA GLU A 98 -34.41 3.95 13.26
C GLU A 98 -35.43 3.03 12.56
N ARG A 99 -35.49 3.06 11.22
CA ARG A 99 -36.36 2.19 10.42
C ARG A 99 -35.91 0.73 10.47
N LEU A 100 -34.61 0.46 10.40
CA LEU A 100 -34.04 -0.88 10.32
C LEU A 100 -33.82 -1.53 11.70
N GLY A 101 -33.59 -0.76 12.75
CA GLY A 101 -33.34 -1.27 14.10
C GLY A 101 -34.40 -2.27 14.62
N PRO A 102 -35.71 -2.03 14.44
CA PRO A 102 -36.76 -2.98 14.79
C PRO A 102 -36.72 -4.25 13.93
N LEU A 103 -36.38 -4.13 12.64
CA LEU A 103 -36.30 -5.24 11.70
C LEU A 103 -35.08 -6.12 11.95
N LEU A 104 -33.97 -5.56 12.41
CA LEU A 104 -32.77 -6.34 12.71
C LEU A 104 -32.88 -7.09 14.04
N ARG A 105 -33.69 -6.58 14.97
CA ARG A 105 -33.99 -7.21 16.26
C ARG A 105 -34.60 -8.61 16.14
N GLN A 106 -35.25 -8.93 15.03
CA GLN A 106 -35.83 -10.26 14.77
C GLN A 106 -34.79 -11.31 14.32
N PHE A 107 -33.57 -10.86 13.99
CA PHE A 107 -32.47 -11.70 13.49
C PHE A 107 -31.30 -11.78 14.47
N GLU A 108 -31.37 -11.09 15.62
CA GLU A 108 -30.43 -11.30 16.73
C GLU A 108 -30.83 -12.59 17.46
N LEU A 109 -29.99 -13.63 17.30
CA LEU A 109 -30.04 -14.92 18.02
C LEU A 109 -29.60 -14.75 19.48
#